data_AF-A0AAE0QY41-F1
#
_entry.id   AF-A0AAE0QY41-F1
#
_cell.length_a   1.000
_cell.length_b   1.000
_cell.length_c   1.000
_cell.angle_alpha   90.00
_cell.angle_beta   90.00
_cell.angle_gamma   90.00
#
_symmetry.space_group_name_H-M   'P 1'
#
loop_
_entity.id
_entity.type
_entity.pdbx_description
1 polymer ?
#
loop_
_entity_poly.entity_id
_entity_poly.type
_entity_poly.pdbx_seq_one_letter_code
_entity_poly.pdbx_strand_id
1 'polypeptide(L)'
;MERRKVDILCVQETRWKGSKPRSIGEGFKMFYYGVDSKRNGVGVVLKEEFVRNILEVKRVSDRVMSLKLEIQGVMLNVVSGYAPQVGCELEEKERFWSELDEVMESIPTGERVVIGADSNGHVGEGNRGDEEVMGKFGVKEMNLEGQMVVDFAKRMDMAVVNTYFQKREEHRVTYKSGGRRTQVVLPDDWETTAEVIRETGRKVLGVSSGRRKEDKETWWWNEEVQDSVQRKRLAKKKWDMDRTEENRQEYKELQCRVKREVSMAKQKAYDELYTRLDTREGEKDLYRLARQRDRDGKDVQQVRVIKDRDGRVLTSEESVQRRWKEYFEELINEENERGKRVEGVNSVEQKVDKIRKDEVRKALKRMKSGNAVGPDDIPVEVWKCLGEAAVEYLTSLFNRVLESERMPEEWRRSVLVPIFKNKGDMQSCSNYRGIKLMSHTMKLWERVVEARLRKVVEICEQQYGFMPRKSTTDAIFALRFLMEKYRDGQRELHCLFVDLEKAYDRVPREELWYCMRKSGVAEKYVRVVQDMYERSRTVVRCAVGQTEEFKVEVGLHQGSALSPFLFAIVMDQCVRGGQTGVSLDNDVCR
;
A
#
# COMPACT_ATOMS: atom_id res chain seq x y z
N MET A 1 -1.05 39.93 -4.99
CA MET A 1 -0.79 40.30 -3.57
C MET A 1 -1.90 41.19 -3.01
N GLU A 2 -2.54 42.01 -3.85
CA GLU A 2 -3.67 42.87 -3.49
C GLU A 2 -4.84 42.15 -2.78
N ARG A 3 -5.32 41.02 -3.33
CA ARG A 3 -6.42 40.24 -2.74
C ARG A 3 -6.18 39.80 -1.29
N ARG A 4 -4.91 39.60 -0.90
CA ARG A 4 -4.51 39.16 0.45
C ARG A 4 -3.99 40.30 1.34
N LYS A 5 -3.97 41.55 0.85
CA LYS A 5 -3.44 42.73 1.56
C LYS A 5 -2.02 42.50 2.12
N VAL A 6 -1.13 41.95 1.28
CA VAL A 6 0.26 41.67 1.66
C VAL A 6 1.17 42.77 1.12
N ASP A 7 1.87 43.46 2.01
CA ASP A 7 2.75 44.59 1.67
C ASP A 7 4.21 44.17 1.43
N ILE A 8 4.66 43.10 2.11
CA ILE A 8 6.00 42.52 2.00
C ILE A 8 5.88 41.00 1.84
N LEU A 9 6.56 40.43 0.86
CA LEU A 9 6.56 39.00 0.59
C LEU A 9 7.97 38.48 0.29
N CYS A 10 8.45 37.54 1.10
CA CYS A 10 9.65 36.75 0.78
C CYS A 10 9.29 35.63 -0.19
N VAL A 11 10.12 35.43 -1.22
CA VAL A 11 9.91 34.46 -2.31
C VAL A 11 11.18 33.64 -2.47
N GLN A 12 11.02 32.32 -2.46
CA GLN A 12 12.09 31.36 -2.70
C GLN A 12 11.90 30.67 -4.07
N GLU A 13 12.92 29.96 -4.54
CA GLU A 13 12.97 29.33 -5.87
C GLU A 13 12.65 30.28 -7.04
N THR A 14 13.20 31.49 -7.02
CA THR A 14 12.94 32.47 -8.09
C THR A 14 13.43 32.02 -9.46
N ARG A 15 14.50 31.18 -9.51
CA ARG A 15 15.10 30.62 -10.74
C ARG A 15 15.45 31.69 -11.78
N TRP A 16 15.76 32.90 -11.31
CA TRP A 16 16.12 34.03 -12.16
C TRP A 16 17.59 34.35 -11.98
N LYS A 17 18.29 34.54 -13.10
CA LYS A 17 19.69 34.97 -13.09
C LYS A 17 19.77 36.49 -12.91
N GLY A 18 20.66 36.94 -12.03
CA GLY A 18 20.98 38.35 -11.82
C GLY A 18 20.54 38.89 -10.46
N SER A 19 20.73 40.20 -10.30
CA SER A 19 20.56 40.92 -9.03
C SER A 19 19.74 42.21 -9.16
N LYS A 20 19.21 42.49 -10.36
CA LYS A 20 18.55 43.76 -10.68
C LYS A 20 17.11 43.79 -10.13
N PRO A 21 16.67 44.90 -9.52
CA PRO A 21 15.28 45.04 -9.14
C PRO A 21 14.37 45.06 -10.37
N ARG A 22 13.20 44.44 -10.29
CA ARG A 22 12.23 44.33 -11.39
C ARG A 22 10.84 44.73 -10.93
N SER A 23 10.13 45.53 -11.74
CA SER A 23 8.70 45.76 -11.53
C SER A 23 7.92 44.54 -12.01
N ILE A 24 7.00 44.04 -11.17
CA ILE A 24 6.23 42.82 -11.45
C ILE A 24 4.76 43.14 -11.81
N GLY A 25 4.41 44.41 -11.97
CA GLY A 25 3.04 44.88 -12.23
C GLY A 25 2.25 45.18 -10.95
N GLU A 26 1.07 45.82 -11.09
CA GLU A 26 0.11 46.10 -9.99
C GLU A 26 0.70 46.88 -8.79
N GLY A 27 1.69 47.75 -9.03
CA GLY A 27 2.30 48.55 -7.96
C GLY A 27 3.21 47.76 -7.01
N PHE A 28 3.86 46.69 -7.48
CA PHE A 28 4.85 45.92 -6.70
C PHE A 28 6.22 45.87 -7.41
N LYS A 29 7.28 45.87 -6.59
CA LYS A 29 8.68 45.76 -7.03
C LYS A 29 9.38 44.62 -6.33
N MET A 30 10.08 43.80 -7.10
CA MET A 30 10.82 42.64 -6.62
C MET A 30 12.32 42.90 -6.63
N PHE A 31 12.96 42.60 -5.51
CA PHE A 31 14.41 42.52 -5.37
C PHE A 31 14.77 41.04 -5.32
N TYR A 32 15.66 40.57 -6.17
CA TYR A 32 16.04 39.16 -6.19
C TYR A 32 17.54 38.98 -6.37
N TYR A 33 18.01 37.79 -6.05
CA TYR A 33 19.37 37.35 -6.31
C TYR A 33 19.37 35.87 -6.70
N GLY A 34 19.99 35.57 -7.83
CA GLY A 34 20.17 34.19 -8.30
C GLY A 34 21.33 34.08 -9.29
N VAL A 35 22.08 32.98 -9.19
CA VAL A 35 23.30 32.74 -9.97
C VAL A 35 22.99 31.94 -11.24
N ASP A 36 22.02 31.02 -11.19
CA ASP A 36 21.59 30.18 -12.31
C ASP A 36 20.07 30.31 -12.56
N SER A 37 19.68 30.24 -13.82
CA SER A 37 18.28 30.14 -14.29
C SER A 37 17.62 28.78 -14.04
N LYS A 38 18.40 27.75 -13.69
CA LYS A 38 17.90 26.38 -13.48
C LYS A 38 17.81 25.95 -12.01
N ARG A 39 18.47 26.65 -11.07
CA ARG A 39 18.60 26.25 -9.67
C ARG A 39 18.56 27.46 -8.73
N ASN A 40 17.87 27.30 -7.60
CA ASN A 40 17.83 28.23 -6.45
C ASN A 40 17.42 29.68 -6.81
N GLY A 41 17.42 30.56 -5.81
CA GLY A 41 17.12 31.97 -5.97
C GLY A 41 16.17 32.47 -4.88
N VAL A 42 16.51 33.62 -4.31
CA VAL A 42 15.73 34.31 -3.28
C VAL A 42 15.28 35.67 -3.78
N GLY A 43 14.16 36.14 -3.27
CA GLY A 43 13.62 37.45 -3.57
C GLY A 43 12.74 38.00 -2.47
N VAL A 44 12.66 39.33 -2.41
CA VAL A 44 11.70 40.06 -1.58
C VAL A 44 10.90 40.97 -2.49
N VAL A 45 9.58 40.81 -2.46
CA VAL A 45 8.63 41.66 -3.15
C VAL A 45 8.09 42.68 -2.15
N LEU A 46 8.10 43.94 -2.56
CA LEU A 46 7.61 45.08 -1.80
C LEU A 46 6.57 45.83 -2.62
N LYS A 47 5.52 46.33 -1.96
CA LYS A 47 4.62 47.31 -2.57
C LYS A 47 5.40 48.59 -2.88
N GLU A 48 5.08 49.21 -4.01
CA GLU A 48 5.87 50.30 -4.61
C GLU A 48 5.98 51.53 -3.69
N GLU A 49 5.00 51.74 -2.81
CA GLU A 49 5.04 52.77 -1.77
C GLU A 49 6.20 52.58 -0.76
N PHE A 50 6.59 51.34 -0.46
CA PHE A 50 7.69 51.02 0.46
C PHE A 50 9.06 50.98 -0.23
N VAL A 51 9.11 51.04 -1.56
CA VAL A 51 10.39 51.05 -2.30
C VAL A 51 11.22 52.28 -1.97
N ARG A 52 10.57 53.41 -1.68
CA ARG A 52 11.23 54.67 -1.28
C ARG A 52 11.85 54.60 0.11
N ASN A 53 11.46 53.61 0.90
CA ASN A 53 11.87 53.44 2.29
C ASN A 53 13.02 52.42 2.44
N ILE A 54 13.55 51.88 1.33
CA ILE A 54 14.68 50.97 1.35
C ILE A 54 15.95 51.75 1.62
N LEU A 55 16.63 51.39 2.71
CA LEU A 55 17.93 51.93 3.08
C LEU A 55 19.06 51.05 2.56
N GLU A 56 18.88 49.73 2.57
CA GLU A 56 19.91 48.78 2.18
C GLU A 56 19.34 47.48 1.60
N VAL A 57 20.04 46.89 0.62
CA VAL A 57 19.74 45.56 0.07
C VAL A 57 21.01 44.72 0.05
N LYS A 58 21.17 43.81 1.01
CA LYS A 58 22.30 42.87 1.08
C LYS A 58 21.92 41.57 0.37
N ARG A 59 22.75 41.14 -0.58
CA ARG A 59 22.58 39.89 -1.32
C ARG A 59 23.78 39.00 -1.00
N VAL A 60 23.59 38.06 -0.09
CA VAL A 60 24.69 37.24 0.45
C VAL A 60 24.93 36.04 -0.46
N SER A 61 23.87 35.29 -0.78
CA SER A 61 23.94 34.12 -1.65
C SER A 61 22.61 33.91 -2.39
N ASP A 62 22.57 32.94 -3.32
CA ASP A 62 21.33 32.50 -4.00
C ASP A 62 20.30 31.86 -3.05
N ARG A 63 20.64 31.77 -1.75
CA ARG A 63 19.81 31.25 -0.66
C ARG A 63 19.51 32.25 0.45
N VAL A 64 20.29 33.34 0.59
CA VAL A 64 20.11 34.34 1.66
C VAL A 64 20.23 35.76 1.13
N MET A 65 19.23 36.59 1.44
CA MET A 65 19.27 38.03 1.21
C MET A 65 18.53 38.80 2.30
N SER A 66 18.89 40.05 2.52
CA SER A 66 18.19 40.93 3.47
C SER A 66 17.93 42.32 2.89
N LEU A 67 16.79 42.89 3.28
CA LEU A 67 16.37 44.25 2.96
C LEU A 67 16.15 45.03 4.24
N LYS A 68 16.74 46.22 4.31
CA LYS A 68 16.55 47.15 5.43
C LYS A 68 15.62 48.27 4.99
N LEU A 69 14.53 48.45 5.73
CA LEU A 69 13.45 49.39 5.45
C LEU A 69 13.24 50.30 6.65
N GLU A 70 12.91 51.57 6.41
CA GLU A 70 12.41 52.48 7.44
C GLU A 70 10.90 52.73 7.26
N ILE A 71 10.08 52.31 8.21
CA ILE A 71 8.63 52.50 8.14
C ILE A 71 8.20 53.26 9.39
N GLN A 72 7.73 54.50 9.19
CA GLN A 72 7.19 55.36 10.27
C GLN A 72 8.15 55.51 11.47
N GLY A 73 9.45 55.66 11.22
CA GLY A 73 10.49 55.80 12.26
C GLY A 73 10.95 54.48 12.90
N VAL A 74 10.51 53.34 12.39
CA VAL A 74 10.96 52.01 12.83
C VAL A 74 11.83 51.36 11.75
N MET A 75 13.02 50.93 12.14
CA MET A 75 13.96 50.18 11.29
C MET A 75 13.55 48.70 11.26
N LEU A 76 13.20 48.21 10.07
CA LEU A 76 12.77 46.85 9.82
C LEU A 76 13.72 46.13 8.86
N ASN A 77 14.31 45.03 9.32
CA ASN A 77 15.15 44.14 8.52
C ASN A 77 14.33 42.92 8.10
N VAL A 78 14.11 42.77 6.79
CA VAL A 78 13.41 41.63 6.19
C VAL A 78 14.46 40.71 5.61
N VAL A 79 14.62 39.53 6.20
CA VAL A 79 15.55 38.50 5.72
C VAL A 79 14.77 37.42 4.97
N SER A 80 15.20 37.08 3.77
CA SER A 80 14.65 35.99 2.97
C SER A 80 15.67 34.87 2.86
N GLY A 81 15.30 33.70 3.39
CA GLY A 81 16.14 32.50 3.39
C GLY A 81 15.51 31.34 2.60
N TYR A 82 16.33 30.53 1.95
CA TYR A 82 15.93 29.28 1.28
C TYR A 82 16.86 28.13 1.69
N ALA A 83 16.43 27.36 2.70
CA ALA A 83 17.23 26.29 3.28
C ALA A 83 17.39 25.11 2.30
N PRO A 84 18.54 24.42 2.28
CA PRO A 84 18.72 23.19 1.50
C PRO A 84 17.70 22.10 1.86
N GLN A 85 17.45 21.17 0.93
CA GLN A 85 16.49 20.07 1.15
C GLN A 85 17.08 18.98 2.06
N VAL A 86 16.21 18.13 2.62
CA VAL A 86 16.58 17.07 3.59
C VAL A 86 17.70 16.15 3.08
N GLY A 87 17.78 15.89 1.77
CA GLY A 87 18.81 15.04 1.13
C GLY A 87 20.06 15.76 0.59
N CYS A 88 20.25 17.05 0.89
CA CYS A 88 21.48 17.77 0.54
C CYS A 88 22.63 17.42 1.50
N GLU A 89 23.87 17.48 1.00
CA GLU A 89 25.10 17.29 1.78
C GLU A 89 25.15 18.24 2.99
N LEU A 90 25.71 17.76 4.11
CA LEU A 90 25.75 18.50 5.38
C LEU A 90 26.48 19.86 5.24
N GLU A 91 27.54 19.91 4.42
CA GLU A 91 28.30 21.13 4.14
C GLU A 91 27.43 22.26 3.55
N GLU A 92 26.46 21.94 2.69
CA GLU A 92 25.54 22.95 2.13
C GLU A 92 24.58 23.49 3.20
N LYS A 93 24.16 22.65 4.15
CA LYS A 93 23.29 23.04 5.26
C LYS A 93 24.04 23.93 6.25
N GLU A 94 25.25 23.55 6.65
CA GLU A 94 26.09 24.34 7.56
C GLU A 94 26.41 25.72 6.97
N ARG A 95 26.77 25.78 5.68
CA ARG A 95 27.03 27.04 5.00
C ARG A 95 25.81 27.98 4.99
N PHE A 96 24.61 27.46 4.75
CA PHE A 96 23.38 28.27 4.80
C PHE A 96 23.15 28.89 6.18
N TRP A 97 23.32 28.11 7.26
CA TRP A 97 23.14 28.59 8.62
C TRP A 97 24.23 29.60 9.03
N SER A 98 25.47 29.37 8.61
CA SER A 98 26.57 30.34 8.82
C SER A 98 26.29 31.67 8.10
N GLU A 99 25.84 31.63 6.84
CA GLU A 99 25.46 32.84 6.09
C GLU A 99 24.28 33.58 6.74
N LEU A 100 23.35 32.86 7.35
CA LEU A 100 22.22 33.46 8.08
C LEU A 100 22.66 34.08 9.41
N ASP A 101 23.55 33.42 10.16
CA ASP A 101 24.14 33.93 11.41
C ASP A 101 24.88 35.24 11.15
N GLU A 102 25.73 35.31 10.11
CA GLU A 102 26.45 36.54 9.72
C GLU A 102 25.51 37.72 9.40
N VAL A 103 24.40 37.45 8.71
CA VAL A 103 23.39 38.49 8.41
C VAL A 103 22.76 39.01 9.70
N MET A 104 22.42 38.13 10.64
CA MET A 104 21.82 38.49 11.91
C MET A 104 22.77 39.29 12.80
N GLU A 105 24.04 38.87 12.90
CA GLU A 105 25.07 39.59 13.65
C GLU A 105 25.34 41.00 13.08
N SER A 106 25.11 41.19 11.78
CA SER A 106 25.27 42.50 11.14
C SER A 106 24.15 43.50 11.44
N ILE A 107 23.07 43.08 12.10
CA ILE A 107 21.90 43.92 12.41
C ILE A 107 22.08 44.57 13.80
N PRO A 108 22.03 45.91 13.92
CA PRO A 108 22.15 46.60 15.21
C PRO A 108 21.06 46.20 16.21
N THR A 109 21.47 46.10 17.47
CA THR A 109 20.58 45.82 18.61
C THR A 109 19.56 46.96 18.76
N GLY A 110 18.27 46.67 18.54
CA GLY A 110 17.18 47.66 18.57
C GLY A 110 16.40 47.80 17.27
N GLU A 111 16.91 47.25 16.16
CA GLU A 111 16.15 47.15 14.90
C GLU A 111 15.25 45.90 14.90
N ARG A 112 14.07 45.98 14.28
CA ARG A 112 13.15 44.84 14.19
C ARG A 112 13.59 43.91 13.08
N VAL A 113 13.58 42.60 13.33
CA VAL A 113 13.94 41.59 12.32
C VAL A 113 12.75 40.67 12.04
N VAL A 114 12.48 40.46 10.76
CA VAL A 114 11.50 39.48 10.28
C VAL A 114 12.18 38.57 9.28
N ILE A 115 12.25 37.28 9.60
CA ILE A 115 12.80 36.25 8.70
C ILE A 115 11.65 35.53 8.02
N GLY A 116 11.54 35.72 6.70
CA GLY A 116 10.69 34.91 5.82
C GLY A 116 11.53 33.84 5.16
N ALA A 117 11.78 32.74 5.86
CA ALA A 117 12.58 31.62 5.37
C ALA A 117 11.72 30.39 5.06
N ASP A 118 12.06 29.70 3.97
CA ASP A 118 11.63 28.33 3.75
C ASP A 118 12.70 27.38 4.31
N SER A 119 12.50 26.98 5.57
CA SER A 119 13.50 26.25 6.34
C SER A 119 13.46 24.73 6.14
N ASN A 120 12.52 24.19 5.33
CA ASN A 120 12.36 22.76 5.07
C ASN A 120 12.34 21.85 6.34
N GLY A 121 12.00 22.41 7.51
CA GLY A 121 12.01 21.74 8.81
C GLY A 121 10.63 21.60 9.46
N HIS A 122 10.41 20.48 10.16
CA HIS A 122 9.24 20.20 10.99
C HIS A 122 9.63 20.35 12.47
N VAL A 123 9.12 21.38 13.13
CA VAL A 123 9.46 21.72 14.53
C VAL A 123 8.67 20.93 15.59
N GLY A 124 7.87 19.94 15.22
CA GLY A 124 7.18 19.05 16.16
C GLY A 124 5.85 19.58 16.74
N GLU A 125 5.10 18.72 17.45
CA GLU A 125 3.90 19.09 18.24
C GLU A 125 4.24 19.25 19.73
N GLY A 126 3.74 20.33 20.35
CA GLY A 126 4.05 20.69 21.74
C GLY A 126 5.26 21.61 21.88
N ASN A 127 5.43 22.20 23.06
CA ASN A 127 6.48 23.18 23.36
C ASN A 127 7.25 22.88 24.66
N ARG A 128 7.14 21.64 25.20
CA ARG A 128 7.77 21.28 26.48
C ARG A 128 9.30 21.39 26.37
N GLY A 129 9.87 22.40 27.04
CA GLY A 129 11.31 22.71 27.04
C GLY A 129 11.71 23.89 26.17
N ASP A 130 10.82 24.37 25.28
CA ASP A 130 11.09 25.40 24.26
C ASP A 130 10.02 26.51 24.27
N GLU A 131 9.36 26.72 25.42
CA GLU A 131 8.17 27.57 25.55
C GLU A 131 8.44 29.05 25.22
N GLU A 132 9.69 29.48 25.33
CA GLU A 132 10.16 30.84 25.02
C GLU A 132 10.26 31.09 23.50
N VAL A 133 10.43 30.02 22.71
CA VAL A 133 10.78 30.10 21.28
C VAL A 133 9.65 29.59 20.37
N MET A 134 8.82 28.66 20.84
CA MET A 134 7.74 28.08 20.04
C MET A 134 6.42 27.91 20.79
N GLY A 135 5.31 28.11 20.06
CA GLY A 135 3.96 27.86 20.55
C GLY A 135 3.52 26.40 20.44
N LYS A 136 2.33 26.11 20.97
CA LYS A 136 1.80 24.74 21.13
C LYS A 136 1.26 24.09 19.85
N PHE A 137 1.19 24.81 18.73
CA PHE A 137 0.42 24.39 17.54
C PHE A 137 1.28 23.95 16.35
N GLY A 138 2.45 23.36 16.59
CA GLY A 138 3.27 22.73 15.55
C GLY A 138 2.66 21.44 14.96
N VAL A 139 3.40 20.74 14.09
CA VAL A 139 2.90 19.62 13.28
C VAL A 139 3.93 18.48 13.22
N LYS A 140 3.45 17.23 13.39
CA LYS A 140 4.21 15.96 13.29
C LYS A 140 5.29 15.81 14.39
N GLU A 141 6.10 14.76 14.28
CA GLU A 141 7.35 14.62 15.03
C GLU A 141 8.41 15.59 14.50
N MET A 142 9.26 16.08 15.40
CA MET A 142 10.35 16.98 15.07
C MET A 142 11.40 16.25 14.21
N ASN A 143 11.80 16.83 13.08
CA ASN A 143 12.93 16.32 12.29
C ASN A 143 14.22 17.11 12.60
N LEU A 144 15.36 16.62 12.11
CA LEU A 144 16.67 17.24 12.33
C LEU A 144 16.69 18.71 11.89
N GLU A 145 16.11 19.04 10.74
CA GLU A 145 16.01 20.42 10.25
C GLU A 145 15.12 21.30 11.14
N GLY A 146 14.06 20.72 11.72
CA GLY A 146 13.22 21.39 12.71
C GLY A 146 13.97 21.71 14.00
N GLN A 147 14.81 20.79 14.47
CA GLN A 147 15.68 21.04 15.63
C GLN A 147 16.64 22.20 15.34
N MET A 148 17.27 22.25 14.15
CA MET A 148 18.17 23.35 13.77
C MET A 148 17.46 24.71 13.76
N VAL A 149 16.20 24.77 13.32
CA VAL A 149 15.38 26.00 13.36
C VAL A 149 15.13 26.44 14.81
N VAL A 150 14.81 25.49 15.70
CA VAL A 150 14.58 25.78 17.13
C VAL A 150 15.88 26.25 17.81
N ASP A 151 17.01 25.59 17.54
CA ASP A 151 18.31 25.96 18.11
C ASP A 151 18.78 27.33 17.65
N PHE A 152 18.58 27.65 16.37
CA PHE A 152 18.85 28.99 15.82
C PHE A 152 17.97 30.05 16.49
N ALA A 153 16.66 29.78 16.62
CA ALA A 153 15.73 30.73 17.22
C ALA A 153 16.02 30.96 18.72
N LYS A 154 16.47 29.94 19.46
CA LYS A 154 16.99 30.09 20.83
C LYS A 154 18.24 30.97 20.90
N ARG A 155 19.20 30.75 20.00
CA ARG A 155 20.47 31.49 19.99
C ARG A 155 20.26 32.99 19.71
N MET A 156 19.31 33.31 18.84
CA MET A 156 19.03 34.67 18.39
C MET A 156 17.87 35.35 19.13
N ASP A 157 17.36 34.75 20.21
CA ASP A 157 16.19 35.23 20.98
C ASP A 157 14.97 35.56 20.10
N MET A 158 14.62 34.63 19.22
CA MET A 158 13.54 34.76 18.24
C MET A 158 12.40 33.80 18.51
N ALA A 159 11.19 34.17 18.08
CA ALA A 159 10.01 33.33 18.17
C ALA A 159 9.61 32.74 16.80
N VAL A 160 9.34 31.44 16.75
CA VAL A 160 8.77 30.77 15.57
C VAL A 160 7.27 31.07 15.49
N VAL A 161 6.93 32.26 14.99
CA VAL A 161 5.56 32.83 15.01
C VAL A 161 4.50 31.88 14.45
N ASN A 162 4.85 31.00 13.51
CA ASN A 162 3.92 30.06 12.88
C ASN A 162 3.33 29.00 13.85
N THR A 163 4.01 28.69 14.96
CA THR A 163 3.59 27.68 15.96
C THR A 163 2.69 28.25 17.07
N TYR A 164 2.55 29.58 17.16
CA TYR A 164 1.73 30.25 18.19
C TYR A 164 0.24 30.33 17.84
N PHE A 165 -0.12 30.15 16.57
CA PHE A 165 -1.50 30.28 16.11
C PHE A 165 -2.13 28.93 15.78
N GLN A 166 -3.30 28.65 16.36
CA GLN A 166 -4.09 27.48 16.01
C GLN A 166 -4.66 27.63 14.58
N LYS A 167 -3.96 27.06 13.60
CA LYS A 167 -4.45 27.01 12.22
C LYS A 167 -5.27 25.73 11.99
N ARG A 168 -6.22 25.75 11.05
CA ARG A 168 -6.84 24.51 10.51
C ARG A 168 -5.74 23.65 9.90
N GLU A 169 -5.82 22.32 10.00
CA GLU A 169 -4.77 21.39 9.51
C GLU A 169 -4.30 21.70 8.08
N GLU A 170 -5.24 22.14 7.23
CA GLU A 170 -5.00 22.50 5.82
C GLU A 170 -4.04 23.69 5.60
N HIS A 171 -3.81 24.52 6.63
CA HIS A 171 -2.98 25.74 6.56
C HIS A 171 -1.67 25.64 7.37
N ARG A 172 -1.37 24.49 8.00
CA ARG A 172 -0.16 24.30 8.82
C ARG A 172 1.06 23.79 8.04
N VAL A 173 0.88 23.38 6.79
CA VAL A 173 1.94 22.80 5.94
C VAL A 173 2.14 23.69 4.71
N THR A 174 3.25 24.42 4.66
CA THR A 174 3.56 25.36 3.56
C THR A 174 4.29 24.71 2.38
N TYR A 175 4.77 23.46 2.55
CA TYR A 175 5.26 22.62 1.46
C TYR A 175 4.68 21.21 1.58
N LYS A 176 3.72 20.90 0.71
CA LYS A 176 3.45 19.53 0.26
C LYS A 176 4.02 19.44 -1.15
N SER A 177 5.11 18.70 -1.33
CA SER A 177 5.29 18.03 -2.62
C SER A 177 4.03 17.20 -2.87
N GLY A 178 3.21 17.63 -3.84
CA GLY A 178 1.94 17.00 -4.19
C GLY A 178 0.66 17.70 -3.71
N GLY A 179 0.62 19.03 -3.63
CA GLY A 179 -0.58 19.84 -3.41
C GLY A 179 -1.62 19.84 -4.55
N ARG A 180 -1.89 18.71 -5.20
CA ARG A 180 -3.21 18.50 -5.79
C ARG A 180 -4.09 17.93 -4.68
N ARG A 181 -4.97 18.75 -4.08
CA ARG A 181 -6.34 18.25 -3.92
C ARG A 181 -6.90 18.23 -5.32
N THR A 182 -6.44 17.24 -6.11
CA THR A 182 -7.26 16.78 -7.20
C THR A 182 -8.53 16.40 -6.47
N GLN A 183 -9.64 17.05 -6.81
CA GLN A 183 -10.82 16.23 -7.02
C GLN A 183 -10.27 15.15 -7.94
N VAL A 184 -9.92 13.98 -7.37
CA VAL A 184 -9.45 12.86 -8.16
C VAL A 184 -10.74 12.43 -8.83
N VAL A 185 -11.06 13.14 -9.90
CA VAL A 185 -12.10 12.79 -10.84
C VAL A 185 -11.48 11.61 -11.54
N LEU A 186 -11.67 10.45 -10.93
CA LEU A 186 -11.48 9.21 -11.64
C LEU A 186 -12.46 9.28 -12.82
N PRO A 187 -11.99 9.04 -14.05
CA PRO A 187 -12.87 8.90 -15.20
C PRO A 187 -14.05 8.01 -14.84
N ASP A 188 -15.23 8.27 -15.39
CA ASP A 188 -16.36 7.42 -15.07
C ASP A 188 -16.10 5.99 -15.55
N ASP A 189 -15.39 5.76 -16.65
CA ASP A 189 -15.13 4.40 -17.14
C ASP A 189 -14.00 3.66 -16.38
N TRP A 190 -14.15 2.33 -16.29
CA TRP A 190 -13.18 1.46 -15.61
C TRP A 190 -11.83 1.43 -16.33
N GLU A 191 -11.82 1.34 -17.65
CA GLU A 191 -10.61 1.12 -18.43
C GLU A 191 -9.63 2.30 -18.31
N THR A 192 -10.13 3.53 -18.50
CA THR A 192 -9.33 4.75 -18.35
C THR A 192 -8.88 4.92 -16.89
N THR A 193 -9.76 4.67 -15.92
CA THR A 193 -9.37 4.75 -14.50
C THR A 193 -8.26 3.75 -14.15
N ALA A 194 -8.40 2.50 -14.58
CA ALA A 194 -7.42 1.46 -14.33
C ALA A 194 -6.08 1.76 -15.01
N GLU A 195 -6.11 2.28 -16.24
CA GLU A 195 -4.92 2.71 -16.97
C GLU A 195 -4.20 3.87 -16.27
N VAL A 196 -4.93 4.92 -15.87
CA VAL A 196 -4.36 6.06 -15.14
C VAL A 196 -3.71 5.62 -13.83
N ILE A 197 -4.36 4.72 -13.08
CA ILE A 197 -3.81 4.17 -11.84
C ILE A 197 -2.51 3.41 -12.11
N ARG A 198 -2.51 2.53 -13.13
CA ARG A 198 -1.32 1.75 -13.49
C ARG A 198 -0.17 2.61 -13.99
N GLU A 199 -0.44 3.56 -14.88
CA GLU A 199 0.59 4.46 -15.42
C GLU A 199 1.19 5.33 -14.33
N THR A 200 0.34 5.91 -13.47
CA THR A 200 0.79 6.70 -12.32
C THR A 200 1.59 5.84 -11.36
N GLY A 201 1.12 4.63 -11.04
CA GLY A 201 1.83 3.67 -10.19
C GLY A 201 3.20 3.32 -10.76
N ARG A 202 3.29 2.98 -12.05
CA ARG A 202 4.56 2.67 -12.72
C ARG A 202 5.52 3.86 -12.73
N LYS A 203 5.01 5.07 -12.96
CA LYS A 203 5.82 6.29 -13.03
C LYS A 203 6.36 6.73 -11.65
N VAL A 204 5.54 6.60 -10.60
CA VAL A 204 5.86 7.09 -9.25
C VAL A 204 6.56 6.02 -8.40
N LEU A 205 6.07 4.79 -8.43
CA LEU A 205 6.56 3.69 -7.58
C LEU A 205 7.53 2.73 -8.30
N GLY A 206 7.56 2.78 -9.64
CA GLY A 206 8.31 1.81 -10.44
C GLY A 206 7.63 0.45 -10.54
N VAL A 207 8.21 -0.46 -11.34
CA VAL A 207 7.76 -1.85 -11.47
C VAL A 207 8.73 -2.75 -10.71
N SER A 208 8.21 -3.63 -9.85
CA SER A 208 9.04 -4.64 -9.20
C SER A 208 9.49 -5.69 -10.22
N SER A 209 10.79 -5.94 -10.34
CA SER A 209 11.35 -6.92 -11.27
C SER A 209 11.22 -8.37 -10.80
N GLY A 210 10.53 -8.64 -9.68
CA GLY A 210 10.31 -9.98 -9.11
C GLY A 210 11.58 -10.66 -8.55
N ARG A 211 12.77 -10.23 -8.97
CA ARG A 211 14.03 -10.47 -8.29
C ARG A 211 14.15 -9.41 -7.21
N ARG A 212 14.33 -9.82 -5.95
CA ARG A 212 14.92 -8.92 -4.96
C ARG A 212 16.20 -8.40 -5.62
N LYS A 213 16.26 -7.11 -5.93
CA LYS A 213 17.57 -6.47 -5.80
C LYS A 213 17.95 -6.81 -4.36
N GLU A 214 18.99 -7.62 -4.20
CA GLU A 214 19.73 -7.55 -2.96
C GLU A 214 20.13 -6.09 -2.87
N ASP A 215 19.32 -5.28 -2.20
CA ASP A 215 19.81 -4.06 -1.63
C ASP A 215 20.97 -4.55 -0.78
N LYS A 216 22.19 -4.34 -1.28
CA LYS A 216 23.43 -4.71 -0.57
C LYS A 216 23.49 -3.99 0.77
N GLU A 217 22.65 -2.98 0.95
CA GLU A 217 22.36 -2.31 2.20
C GLU A 217 21.51 -3.25 3.06
N THR A 218 22.22 -3.91 3.95
CA THR A 218 21.65 -4.86 4.89
C THR A 218 20.69 -4.10 5.82
N TRP A 219 19.68 -4.76 6.39
CA TRP A 219 18.65 -4.12 7.24
C TRP A 219 19.16 -3.33 8.47
N TRP A 220 20.46 -3.45 8.80
CA TRP A 220 21.19 -2.71 9.84
C TRP A 220 22.08 -1.58 9.29
N TRP A 221 22.05 -1.34 7.98
CA TRP A 221 22.82 -0.33 7.29
C TRP A 221 22.22 1.05 7.53
N ASN A 222 23.02 2.02 7.97
CA ASN A 222 22.60 3.38 8.26
C ASN A 222 23.59 4.39 7.65
N GLU A 223 23.22 5.67 7.65
CA GLU A 223 24.01 6.75 7.05
C GLU A 223 25.41 6.87 7.69
N GLU A 224 25.52 6.65 9.00
CA GLU A 224 26.79 6.66 9.73
C GLU A 224 27.76 5.56 9.24
N VAL A 225 27.27 4.33 9.06
CA VAL A 225 28.06 3.21 8.51
C VAL A 225 28.45 3.49 7.06
N GLN A 226 27.56 4.10 6.29
CA GLN A 226 27.82 4.45 4.90
C GLN A 226 28.94 5.49 4.78
N ASP A 227 28.85 6.60 5.50
CA ASP A 227 29.86 7.67 5.52
C ASP A 227 31.22 7.12 5.96
N SER A 228 31.28 6.34 7.05
CA SER A 228 32.54 5.77 7.52
C SER A 228 33.14 4.75 6.55
N VAL A 229 32.33 3.95 5.86
CA VAL A 229 32.81 3.04 4.81
C VAL A 229 33.34 3.83 3.61
N GLN A 230 32.72 4.96 3.25
CA GLN A 230 33.20 5.85 2.20
C GLN A 230 34.53 6.50 2.58
N ARG A 231 34.66 7.05 3.79
CA ARG A 231 35.92 7.62 4.32
C ARG A 231 37.05 6.60 4.32
N LYS A 232 36.80 5.36 4.75
CA LYS A 232 37.77 4.26 4.65
C LYS A 232 38.18 3.97 3.20
N ARG A 233 37.24 4.02 2.24
CA ARG A 233 37.55 3.82 0.81
C ARG A 233 38.41 4.95 0.25
N LEU A 234 38.16 6.19 0.65
CA LEU A 234 38.98 7.35 0.27
C LEU A 234 40.40 7.25 0.85
N ALA A 235 40.54 6.91 2.14
CA ALA A 235 41.83 6.69 2.77
C ALA A 235 42.61 5.51 2.15
N LYS A 236 41.91 4.44 1.75
CA LYS A 236 42.53 3.34 1.01
C LYS A 236 43.08 3.80 -0.34
N LYS A 237 42.33 4.61 -1.10
CA LYS A 237 42.80 5.18 -2.37
C LYS A 237 44.02 6.08 -2.19
N LYS A 238 44.05 6.91 -1.14
CA LYS A 238 45.21 7.73 -0.78
C LYS A 238 46.44 6.87 -0.45
N TRP A 239 46.26 5.79 0.32
CA TRP A 239 47.35 4.85 0.62
C TRP A 239 47.83 4.09 -0.63
N ASP A 240 46.92 3.66 -1.50
CA ASP A 240 47.25 2.96 -2.75
C ASP A 240 48.05 3.85 -3.73
N MET A 241 47.87 5.18 -3.67
CA MET A 241 48.60 6.16 -4.49
C MET A 241 49.98 6.50 -3.91
N ASP A 242 50.05 6.94 -2.65
CA ASP A 242 51.27 7.56 -2.12
C ASP A 242 52.16 6.58 -1.33
N ARG A 243 51.61 5.44 -0.90
CA ARG A 243 52.26 4.36 -0.12
C ARG A 243 53.11 4.81 1.08
N THR A 244 52.78 5.95 1.69
CA THR A 244 53.44 6.46 2.91
C THR A 244 52.93 5.74 4.16
N GLU A 245 53.75 5.71 5.23
CA GLU A 245 53.37 5.04 6.48
C GLU A 245 52.27 5.82 7.24
N GLU A 246 52.21 7.14 7.08
CA GLU A 246 51.12 7.99 7.60
C GLU A 246 49.77 7.63 6.97
N ASN A 247 49.69 7.50 5.63
CA ASN A 247 48.45 7.11 4.94
C ASN A 247 48.04 5.67 5.27
N ARG A 248 49.01 4.78 5.55
CA ARG A 248 48.74 3.41 6.01
C ARG A 248 48.14 3.40 7.42
N GLN A 249 48.64 4.25 8.31
CA GLN A 249 48.14 4.40 9.68
C GLN A 249 46.73 5.00 9.68
N GLU A 250 46.48 6.06 8.89
CA GLU A 250 45.15 6.66 8.69
C GLU A 250 44.13 5.63 8.16
N TYR A 251 44.50 4.82 7.16
CA TYR A 251 43.65 3.75 6.65
C TYR A 251 43.32 2.68 7.71
N LYS A 252 44.31 2.26 8.52
CA LYS A 252 44.10 1.28 9.60
C LYS A 252 43.17 1.80 10.69
N GLU A 253 43.32 3.06 11.08
CA GLU A 253 42.47 3.71 12.09
C GLU A 253 41.03 3.80 11.60
N LEU A 254 40.82 4.24 10.36
CA LEU A 254 39.48 4.26 9.73
C LEU A 254 38.91 2.85 9.51
N GLN A 255 39.75 1.85 9.24
CA GLN A 255 39.30 0.46 9.16
C GLN A 255 38.82 -0.07 10.52
N CYS A 256 39.52 0.24 11.61
CA CYS A 256 39.09 -0.10 12.96
C CYS A 256 37.82 0.64 13.36
N ARG A 257 37.70 1.92 13.00
CA ARG A 257 36.50 2.73 13.24
C ARG A 257 35.26 2.17 12.54
N VAL A 258 35.37 1.86 11.25
CA VAL A 258 34.29 1.21 10.47
C VAL A 258 33.88 -0.12 11.08
N LYS A 259 34.83 -0.95 11.55
CA LYS A 259 34.49 -2.23 12.21
C LYS A 259 33.66 -2.01 13.48
N ARG A 260 34.00 -0.98 14.29
CA ARG A 260 33.26 -0.64 15.50
C ARG A 260 31.86 -0.12 15.18
N GLU A 261 31.75 0.83 14.25
CA GLU A 261 30.46 1.42 13.88
C GLU A 261 29.53 0.40 13.22
N VAL A 262 30.05 -0.49 12.36
CA VAL A 262 29.27 -1.62 11.83
C VAL A 262 28.78 -2.55 12.95
N SER A 263 29.61 -2.81 13.96
CA SER A 263 29.20 -3.62 15.12
C SER A 263 28.14 -2.93 15.96
N MET A 264 28.28 -1.62 16.20
CA MET A 264 27.31 -0.82 16.96
C MET A 264 25.99 -0.68 16.22
N ALA A 265 26.02 -0.43 14.90
CA ALA A 265 24.82 -0.36 14.07
C ALA A 265 24.08 -1.71 14.02
N LYS A 266 24.82 -2.82 13.90
CA LYS A 266 24.24 -4.17 14.03
C LYS A 266 23.61 -4.38 15.39
N GLN A 267 24.32 -4.07 16.47
CA GLN A 267 23.83 -4.26 17.83
C GLN A 267 22.57 -3.44 18.08
N LYS A 268 22.60 -2.14 17.74
CA LYS A 268 21.43 -1.24 17.86
C LYS A 268 20.25 -1.74 17.04
N ALA A 269 20.47 -2.18 15.80
CA ALA A 269 19.40 -2.73 14.97
C ALA A 269 18.82 -4.03 15.55
N TYR A 270 19.66 -4.90 16.15
CA TYR A 270 19.20 -6.07 16.88
C TYR A 270 18.42 -5.70 18.14
N ASP A 271 18.88 -4.73 18.93
CA ASP A 271 18.21 -4.29 20.15
C ASP A 271 16.85 -3.65 19.84
N GLU A 272 16.76 -2.84 18.78
CA GLU A 272 15.50 -2.30 18.26
C GLU A 272 14.59 -3.40 17.68
N LEU A 273 15.17 -4.43 17.06
CA LEU A 273 14.41 -5.60 16.61
C LEU A 273 13.85 -6.37 17.81
N TYR A 274 14.65 -6.67 18.83
CA TYR A 274 14.22 -7.35 20.05
C TYR A 274 13.16 -6.56 20.82
N THR A 275 13.32 -5.24 20.93
CA THR A 275 12.31 -4.36 21.54
C THR A 275 11.00 -4.38 20.75
N ARG A 276 11.07 -4.43 19.41
CA ARG A 276 9.87 -4.58 18.56
C ARG A 276 9.24 -5.96 18.68
N LEU A 277 10.01 -7.03 18.88
CA LEU A 277 9.52 -8.41 19.04
C LEU A 277 8.60 -8.59 20.27
N ASP A 278 8.75 -7.75 21.31
CA ASP A 278 7.84 -7.70 22.47
C ASP A 278 6.48 -7.04 22.18
N THR A 279 6.30 -6.46 20.98
CA THR A 279 5.03 -5.90 20.54
C THR A 279 4.22 -6.90 19.71
N ARG A 280 2.89 -6.72 19.67
CA ARG A 280 1.98 -7.52 18.83
C ARG A 280 2.28 -7.44 17.33
N GLU A 281 3.05 -6.42 16.90
CA GLU A 281 3.52 -6.28 15.52
C GLU A 281 4.81 -7.07 15.26
N GLY A 282 5.71 -7.15 16.25
CA GLY A 282 6.96 -7.91 16.15
C GLY A 282 6.77 -9.43 16.12
N GLU A 283 5.68 -9.96 16.67
CA GLU A 283 5.33 -11.38 16.52
C GLU A 283 5.31 -11.81 15.03
N LYS A 284 4.80 -10.94 14.13
CA LYS A 284 4.82 -11.19 12.67
C LYS A 284 6.23 -11.17 12.08
N ASP A 285 7.12 -10.35 12.62
CA ASP A 285 8.51 -10.27 12.19
C ASP A 285 9.30 -11.50 12.63
N LEU A 286 9.01 -12.04 13.82
CA LEU A 286 9.52 -13.33 14.28
C LEU A 286 9.11 -14.47 13.34
N TYR A 287 7.81 -14.54 13.01
CA TYR A 287 7.31 -15.52 12.05
C TYR A 287 7.92 -15.34 10.65
N ARG A 288 8.17 -14.09 10.23
CA ARG A 288 8.85 -13.78 8.96
C ARG A 288 10.28 -14.28 8.97
N LEU A 289 11.05 -14.03 10.03
CA LEU A 289 12.43 -14.47 10.21
C LEU A 289 12.54 -15.99 10.31
N ALA A 290 11.64 -16.63 11.05
CA ALA A 290 11.56 -18.09 11.15
C ALA A 290 11.24 -18.73 9.79
N ARG A 291 10.26 -18.20 9.04
CA ARG A 291 9.95 -18.65 7.67
C ARG A 291 11.05 -18.33 6.65
N GLN A 292 11.90 -17.35 6.93
CA GLN A 292 13.05 -17.05 6.09
C GLN A 292 14.15 -18.08 6.35
N ARG A 293 14.49 -18.36 7.61
CA ARG A 293 15.43 -19.42 7.98
C ARG A 293 15.00 -20.80 7.46
N ASP A 294 13.71 -21.12 7.55
CA ASP A 294 13.15 -22.36 6.98
C ASP A 294 13.20 -22.40 5.43
N ARG A 295 13.19 -21.24 4.75
CA ARG A 295 13.37 -21.15 3.29
C ARG A 295 14.82 -21.20 2.86
N ASP A 296 15.71 -20.58 3.63
CA ASP A 296 17.15 -20.56 3.36
C ASP A 296 17.79 -21.94 3.61
N GLY A 297 17.17 -22.76 4.47
CA GLY A 297 17.56 -24.17 4.70
C GLY A 297 16.97 -25.18 3.70
N LYS A 298 16.21 -24.77 2.69
CA LYS A 298 15.65 -25.67 1.66
C LYS A 298 16.46 -25.61 0.37
N ASP A 299 17.01 -26.74 -0.05
CA ASP A 299 17.91 -26.87 -1.22
C ASP A 299 17.27 -26.48 -2.57
N VAL A 300 15.93 -26.44 -2.67
CA VAL A 300 15.22 -26.10 -3.92
C VAL A 300 14.10 -25.11 -3.65
N GLN A 301 14.29 -23.85 -4.06
CA GLN A 301 13.30 -22.78 -3.87
C GLN A 301 12.34 -22.60 -5.05
N GLN A 302 12.71 -23.07 -6.26
CA GLN A 302 11.88 -22.98 -7.46
C GLN A 302 12.04 -24.24 -8.31
N VAL A 303 10.92 -24.93 -8.59
CA VAL A 303 10.89 -26.11 -9.46
C VAL A 303 10.75 -25.64 -10.91
N ARG A 304 11.82 -25.80 -11.70
CA ARG A 304 11.84 -25.46 -13.13
C ARG A 304 11.52 -26.65 -14.04
N VAL A 305 11.37 -27.84 -13.47
CA VAL A 305 11.32 -29.11 -14.20
C VAL A 305 10.20 -29.97 -13.62
N ILE A 306 9.33 -30.50 -14.48
CA ILE A 306 8.06 -31.17 -14.09
C ILE A 306 7.87 -32.45 -14.87
N LYS A 307 7.23 -33.46 -14.28
CA LYS A 307 6.92 -34.72 -14.95
C LYS A 307 5.68 -34.60 -15.84
N ASP A 308 5.75 -35.22 -17.03
CA ASP A 308 4.60 -35.46 -17.88
C ASP A 308 3.68 -36.56 -17.30
N ARG A 309 2.66 -36.98 -18.07
CA ARG A 309 1.73 -38.04 -17.63
C ARG A 309 2.40 -39.41 -17.51
N ASP A 310 3.44 -39.65 -18.29
CA ASP A 310 4.18 -40.92 -18.35
C ASP A 310 5.35 -40.94 -17.36
N GLY A 311 5.48 -39.91 -16.52
CA GLY A 311 6.51 -39.79 -15.50
C GLY A 311 7.86 -39.30 -16.03
N ARG A 312 7.95 -38.89 -17.30
CA ARG A 312 9.18 -38.34 -17.89
C ARG A 312 9.34 -36.88 -17.52
N VAL A 313 10.57 -36.51 -17.25
CA VAL A 313 10.94 -35.19 -16.73
C VAL A 313 11.05 -34.20 -17.89
N LEU A 314 10.17 -33.21 -17.94
CA LEU A 314 10.15 -32.12 -18.92
C LEU A 314 11.11 -31.01 -18.51
N THR A 315 12.07 -30.70 -19.37
CA THR A 315 13.13 -29.71 -19.12
C THR A 315 12.97 -28.43 -19.93
N SER A 316 12.23 -28.43 -21.05
CA SER A 316 12.00 -27.23 -21.85
C SER A 316 10.91 -26.35 -21.24
N GLU A 317 11.11 -25.03 -21.28
CA GLU A 317 10.21 -24.04 -20.68
C GLU A 317 8.80 -24.14 -21.29
N GLU A 318 8.68 -24.28 -22.61
CA GLU A 318 7.40 -24.43 -23.31
C GLU A 318 6.65 -25.70 -22.91
N SER A 319 7.34 -26.85 -22.78
CA SER A 319 6.70 -28.11 -22.40
C SER A 319 6.23 -28.08 -20.95
N VAL A 320 6.99 -27.45 -20.05
CA VAL A 320 6.60 -27.24 -18.66
C VAL A 320 5.36 -26.32 -18.57
N GLN A 321 5.32 -25.24 -19.35
CA GLN A 321 4.16 -24.35 -19.43
C GLN A 321 2.92 -25.09 -19.96
N ARG A 322 3.06 -25.86 -21.05
CA ARG A 322 1.98 -26.65 -21.64
C ARG A 322 1.43 -27.68 -20.65
N ARG A 323 2.32 -28.41 -19.96
CA ARG A 323 1.95 -29.40 -18.95
C ARG A 323 1.16 -28.79 -17.79
N TRP A 324 1.53 -27.59 -17.34
CA TRP A 324 0.78 -26.85 -16.32
C TRP A 324 -0.61 -26.43 -16.79
N LYS A 325 -0.71 -25.91 -18.02
CA LYS A 325 -1.99 -25.54 -18.64
C LYS A 325 -2.90 -26.76 -18.70
N GLU A 326 -2.45 -27.85 -19.31
CA GLU A 326 -3.20 -29.10 -19.44
C GLU A 326 -3.68 -29.60 -18.07
N TYR A 327 -2.79 -29.65 -17.07
CA TYR A 327 -3.15 -30.12 -15.74
C TYR A 327 -4.28 -29.31 -15.11
N PHE A 328 -4.16 -27.98 -15.11
CA PHE A 328 -5.15 -27.12 -14.45
C PHE A 328 -6.42 -26.94 -15.28
N GLU A 329 -6.33 -26.97 -16.61
CA GLU A 329 -7.48 -26.93 -17.50
C GLU A 329 -8.36 -28.16 -17.31
N GLU A 330 -7.76 -29.36 -17.26
CA GLU A 330 -8.50 -30.60 -16.98
C GLU A 330 -9.05 -30.60 -15.55
N LEU A 331 -8.23 -30.22 -14.57
CA LEU A 331 -8.63 -30.21 -13.16
C LEU A 331 -9.85 -29.31 -12.90
N ILE A 332 -9.92 -28.17 -13.59
CA ILE A 332 -10.94 -27.15 -13.36
C ILE A 332 -12.19 -27.40 -14.21
N ASN A 333 -12.06 -28.01 -15.39
CA ASN A 333 -13.18 -28.22 -16.33
C ASN A 333 -13.70 -29.66 -16.35
N GLU A 334 -13.28 -30.51 -15.41
CA GLU A 334 -13.83 -31.85 -15.24
C GLU A 334 -15.29 -31.78 -14.76
N GLU A 335 -16.23 -32.10 -15.65
CA GLU A 335 -17.67 -32.19 -15.35
C GLU A 335 -18.11 -33.65 -15.23
N ASN A 336 -18.89 -33.97 -14.20
CA ASN A 336 -19.48 -35.29 -14.04
C ASN A 336 -20.80 -35.40 -14.83
N GLU A 337 -21.03 -36.54 -15.49
CA GLU A 337 -22.30 -36.82 -16.17
C GLU A 337 -23.48 -36.73 -15.19
N ARG A 338 -24.53 -35.97 -15.58
CA ARG A 338 -25.75 -35.79 -14.78
C ARG A 338 -26.98 -35.68 -15.66
N GLY A 339 -28.12 -36.14 -15.13
CA GLY A 339 -29.44 -35.87 -15.70
C GLY A 339 -29.81 -34.39 -15.56
N LYS A 340 -30.40 -33.79 -16.60
CA LYS A 340 -30.92 -32.42 -16.55
C LYS A 340 -32.08 -32.35 -15.56
N ARG A 341 -32.09 -31.37 -14.66
CA ARG A 341 -33.26 -31.08 -13.82
C ARG A 341 -34.43 -30.64 -14.71
N VAL A 342 -35.60 -31.24 -14.48
CA VAL A 342 -36.84 -30.96 -15.23
C VAL A 342 -37.66 -29.85 -14.57
N GLU A 343 -37.45 -29.58 -13.28
CA GLU A 343 -38.20 -28.57 -12.53
C GLU A 343 -37.64 -27.16 -12.70
N GLY A 344 -38.43 -26.26 -13.27
CA GLY A 344 -38.18 -24.83 -13.25
C GLY A 344 -38.48 -24.22 -11.88
N VAL A 345 -37.62 -23.31 -11.42
CA VAL A 345 -37.90 -22.48 -10.25
C VAL A 345 -38.35 -21.11 -10.73
N ASN A 346 -39.44 -20.60 -10.17
CA ASN A 346 -39.93 -19.26 -10.49
C ASN A 346 -38.85 -18.21 -10.16
N SER A 347 -38.51 -17.38 -11.14
CA SER A 347 -37.64 -16.23 -10.93
C SER A 347 -38.35 -15.21 -10.06
N VAL A 348 -37.63 -14.65 -9.09
CA VAL A 348 -38.14 -13.59 -8.22
C VAL A 348 -37.66 -12.26 -8.77
N GLU A 349 -38.52 -11.57 -9.53
CA GLU A 349 -38.25 -10.21 -9.99
C GLU A 349 -38.53 -9.21 -8.86
N GLN A 350 -37.49 -8.82 -8.14
CA GLN A 350 -37.53 -7.78 -7.12
C GLN A 350 -36.69 -6.57 -7.55
N LYS A 351 -37.20 -5.37 -7.26
CA LYS A 351 -36.39 -4.15 -7.38
C LYS A 351 -35.26 -4.20 -6.37
N VAL A 352 -34.04 -4.14 -6.87
CA VAL A 352 -32.82 -4.10 -6.05
C VAL A 352 -32.42 -2.64 -5.82
N ASP A 353 -32.24 -2.27 -4.56
CA ASP A 353 -31.78 -0.92 -4.18
C ASP A 353 -30.38 -0.61 -4.70
N LYS A 354 -30.12 0.68 -4.96
CA LYS A 354 -28.76 1.15 -5.28
C LYS A 354 -27.78 0.89 -4.12
N ILE A 355 -26.53 0.64 -4.47
CA ILE A 355 -25.41 0.46 -3.54
C ILE A 355 -25.07 1.78 -2.88
N ARG A 356 -25.04 1.77 -1.55
CA ARG A 356 -24.70 2.95 -0.73
C ARG A 356 -23.20 3.03 -0.49
N LYS A 357 -22.68 4.25 -0.37
CA LYS A 357 -21.26 4.53 -0.03
C LYS A 357 -20.80 3.79 1.23
N ASP A 358 -21.67 3.64 2.23
CA ASP A 358 -21.35 2.95 3.49
C ASP A 358 -21.09 1.45 3.32
N GLU A 359 -21.74 0.81 2.36
CA GLU A 359 -21.53 -0.61 2.05
C GLU A 359 -20.13 -0.80 1.45
N VAL A 360 -19.75 0.07 0.52
CA VAL A 360 -18.42 0.10 -0.09
C VAL A 360 -17.34 0.41 0.95
N ARG A 361 -17.58 1.40 1.83
CA ARG A 361 -16.64 1.75 2.90
C ARG A 361 -16.42 0.59 3.88
N LYS A 362 -17.50 -0.12 4.25
CA LYS A 362 -17.40 -1.33 5.10
C LYS A 362 -16.66 -2.46 4.39
N ALA A 363 -16.89 -2.67 3.10
CA ALA A 363 -16.18 -3.67 2.31
C ALA A 363 -14.68 -3.33 2.20
N LEU A 364 -14.34 -2.08 1.91
CA LEU A 364 -12.96 -1.60 1.76
C LEU A 364 -12.17 -1.72 3.07
N LYS A 365 -12.80 -1.40 4.22
CA LYS A 365 -12.19 -1.56 5.54
C LYS A 365 -11.87 -3.03 5.88
N ARG A 366 -12.66 -3.98 5.38
CA ARG A 366 -12.44 -5.43 5.60
C ARG A 366 -11.34 -6.02 4.71
N MET A 367 -10.95 -5.34 3.63
CA MET A 367 -9.88 -5.83 2.76
C MET A 367 -8.53 -5.77 3.48
N LYS A 368 -7.76 -6.85 3.46
CA LYS A 368 -6.40 -6.89 4.03
C LYS A 368 -5.40 -6.27 3.04
N SER A 369 -4.46 -5.48 3.57
CA SER A 369 -3.32 -4.95 2.82
C SER A 369 -2.18 -5.97 2.76
N GLY A 370 -1.27 -5.81 1.80
CA GLY A 370 -0.11 -6.68 1.58
C GLY A 370 -0.43 -7.97 0.82
N ASN A 371 -1.58 -8.03 0.12
CA ASN A 371 -1.95 -9.18 -0.70
C ASN A 371 -1.38 -9.07 -2.11
N ALA A 372 -1.08 -10.22 -2.73
CA ALA A 372 -0.64 -10.29 -4.11
C ALA A 372 -1.72 -9.77 -5.07
N VAL A 373 -1.31 -8.90 -5.99
CA VAL A 373 -2.20 -8.27 -6.98
C VAL A 373 -2.69 -9.26 -8.03
N GLY A 374 -3.88 -9.00 -8.55
CA GLY A 374 -4.44 -9.70 -9.71
C GLY A 374 -3.80 -9.26 -11.03
N PRO A 375 -4.31 -9.75 -12.17
CA PRO A 375 -3.80 -9.35 -13.48
C PRO A 375 -4.06 -7.88 -13.86
N ASP A 376 -4.89 -7.17 -13.09
CA ASP A 376 -5.13 -5.73 -13.26
C ASP A 376 -3.99 -4.86 -12.71
N ASP A 377 -3.07 -5.45 -11.94
CA ASP A 377 -1.95 -4.78 -11.26
C ASP A 377 -2.39 -3.60 -10.36
N ILE A 378 -3.62 -3.64 -9.83
CA ILE A 378 -4.15 -2.63 -8.91
C ILE A 378 -4.17 -3.18 -7.47
N PRO A 379 -3.24 -2.75 -6.60
CA PRO A 379 -3.26 -3.10 -5.20
C PRO A 379 -4.46 -2.48 -4.47
N VAL A 380 -4.94 -3.15 -3.43
CA VAL A 380 -6.06 -2.62 -2.63
C VAL A 380 -5.67 -1.35 -1.87
N GLU A 381 -4.37 -1.17 -1.63
CA GLU A 381 -3.75 0.01 -1.07
C GLU A 381 -4.09 1.26 -1.87
N VAL A 382 -4.19 1.17 -3.20
CA VAL A 382 -4.58 2.31 -4.04
C VAL A 382 -5.95 2.82 -3.61
N TRP A 383 -6.92 1.92 -3.50
CA TRP A 383 -8.28 2.28 -3.09
C TRP A 383 -8.34 2.80 -1.65
N LYS A 384 -7.49 2.27 -0.76
CA LYS A 384 -7.41 2.77 0.62
C LYS A 384 -6.77 4.16 0.72
N CYS A 385 -5.73 4.42 -0.05
CA CYS A 385 -5.02 5.70 -0.06
C CYS A 385 -5.85 6.83 -0.69
N LEU A 386 -6.67 6.51 -1.69
CA LEU A 386 -7.59 7.46 -2.33
C LEU A 386 -8.76 7.90 -1.44
N GLY A 387 -9.01 7.19 -0.33
CA GLY A 387 -10.00 7.57 0.68
C GLY A 387 -11.41 7.72 0.12
N GLU A 388 -12.08 8.85 0.40
CA GLU A 388 -13.46 9.08 -0.03
C GLU A 388 -13.61 9.14 -1.56
N ALA A 389 -12.63 9.65 -2.32
CA ALA A 389 -12.71 9.67 -3.78
C ALA A 389 -12.84 8.25 -4.37
N ALA A 390 -12.13 7.27 -3.79
CA ALA A 390 -12.31 5.87 -4.16
C ALA A 390 -13.70 5.35 -3.80
N VAL A 391 -14.23 5.68 -2.61
CA VAL A 391 -15.58 5.26 -2.20
C VAL A 391 -16.63 5.81 -3.17
N GLU A 392 -16.52 7.06 -3.59
CA GLU A 392 -17.46 7.68 -4.54
C GLU A 392 -17.42 7.00 -5.91
N TYR A 393 -16.21 6.86 -6.48
CA TYR A 393 -16.00 6.21 -7.77
C TYR A 393 -16.47 4.74 -7.75
N LEU A 394 -16.03 3.95 -6.76
CA LEU A 394 -16.40 2.54 -6.64
C LEU A 394 -17.90 2.38 -6.45
N THR A 395 -18.56 3.28 -5.71
CA THR A 395 -20.02 3.26 -5.58
C THR A 395 -20.71 3.53 -6.92
N SER A 396 -20.24 4.49 -7.69
CA SER A 396 -20.76 4.77 -9.04
C SER A 396 -20.53 3.58 -9.98
N LEU A 397 -19.33 3.01 -9.99
CA LEU A 397 -18.98 1.83 -10.77
C LEU A 397 -19.84 0.62 -10.43
N PHE A 398 -19.98 0.31 -9.14
CA PHE A 398 -20.77 -0.83 -8.66
C PHE A 398 -22.26 -0.67 -8.97
N ASN A 399 -22.80 0.55 -8.90
CA ASN A 399 -24.18 0.81 -9.30
C ASN A 399 -24.38 0.63 -10.81
N ARG A 400 -23.41 1.05 -11.65
CA ARG A 400 -23.47 0.81 -13.09
C ARG A 400 -23.39 -0.66 -13.44
N VAL A 401 -22.49 -1.41 -12.81
CA VAL A 401 -22.40 -2.88 -12.98
C VAL A 401 -23.70 -3.56 -12.55
N LEU A 402 -24.30 -3.10 -11.45
CA LEU A 402 -25.60 -3.60 -11.00
C LEU A 402 -26.72 -3.24 -11.98
N GLU A 403 -26.69 -2.07 -12.60
CA GLU A 403 -27.71 -1.61 -13.56
C GLU A 403 -27.60 -2.29 -14.92
N SER A 404 -26.39 -2.40 -15.47
CA SER A 404 -26.11 -3.07 -16.74
C SER A 404 -26.11 -4.58 -16.63
N GLU A 405 -25.98 -5.11 -15.41
CA GLU A 405 -25.76 -6.53 -15.12
C GLU A 405 -24.50 -7.10 -15.80
N ARG A 406 -23.55 -6.22 -16.12
CA ARG A 406 -22.30 -6.54 -16.82
C ARG A 406 -21.12 -5.92 -16.12
N MET A 407 -20.14 -6.74 -15.77
CA MET A 407 -18.86 -6.30 -15.21
C MET A 407 -17.84 -5.93 -16.29
N PRO A 408 -16.79 -5.17 -15.94
CA PRO A 408 -15.66 -4.94 -16.83
C PRO A 408 -14.98 -6.25 -17.26
N GLU A 409 -14.64 -6.37 -18.55
CA GLU A 409 -14.01 -7.58 -19.11
C GLU A 409 -12.65 -7.89 -18.48
N GLU A 410 -11.92 -6.87 -18.02
CA GLU A 410 -10.63 -7.05 -17.32
C GLU A 410 -10.77 -7.88 -16.03
N TRP A 411 -11.91 -7.81 -15.35
CA TRP A 411 -12.16 -8.57 -14.12
C TRP A 411 -12.34 -10.07 -14.38
N ARG A 412 -12.64 -10.48 -15.62
CA ARG A 412 -12.78 -11.90 -16.00
C ARG A 412 -11.45 -12.62 -16.12
N ARG A 413 -10.33 -11.88 -16.12
CA ARG A 413 -8.97 -12.44 -16.19
C ARG A 413 -8.45 -12.78 -14.81
N SER A 414 -7.70 -13.85 -14.73
CA SER A 414 -7.10 -14.31 -13.47
C SER A 414 -5.77 -15.03 -13.68
N VAL A 415 -4.93 -15.01 -12.65
CA VAL A 415 -3.62 -15.68 -12.68
C VAL A 415 -3.60 -16.78 -11.64
N LEU A 416 -3.42 -18.02 -12.06
CA LEU A 416 -3.25 -19.16 -11.18
C LEU A 416 -1.77 -19.35 -10.86
N VAL A 417 -1.42 -19.37 -9.57
CA VAL A 417 -0.06 -19.63 -9.09
C VAL A 417 -0.04 -21.01 -8.41
N PRO A 418 0.73 -21.99 -8.92
CA PRO A 418 0.86 -23.29 -8.29
C PRO A 418 1.76 -23.18 -7.04
N ILE A 419 1.25 -23.62 -5.89
CA ILE A 419 1.99 -23.69 -4.64
C ILE A 419 2.12 -25.15 -4.21
N PHE A 420 3.35 -25.59 -3.98
CA PHE A 420 3.63 -26.95 -3.55
C PHE A 420 3.04 -27.23 -2.16
N LYS A 421 2.36 -28.38 -2.00
CA LYS A 421 1.69 -28.78 -0.74
C LYS A 421 2.67 -29.30 0.33
N ASN A 422 3.99 -29.20 0.09
CA ASN A 422 5.05 -29.77 0.95
C ASN A 422 4.86 -31.28 1.23
N LYS A 423 4.25 -32.01 0.28
CA LYS A 423 3.98 -33.45 0.38
C LYS A 423 4.09 -34.09 -1.00
N GLY A 424 4.79 -35.23 -1.08
CA GLY A 424 4.97 -35.98 -2.32
C GLY A 424 6.11 -35.45 -3.19
N ASP A 425 6.17 -35.92 -4.44
CA ASP A 425 7.15 -35.50 -5.43
C ASP A 425 6.92 -34.04 -5.89
N MET A 426 7.95 -33.20 -5.76
CA MET A 426 7.97 -31.80 -6.21
C MET A 426 7.83 -31.66 -7.72
N GLN A 427 8.15 -32.70 -8.50
CA GLN A 427 8.03 -32.68 -9.95
C GLN A 427 6.63 -33.08 -10.43
N SER A 428 5.74 -33.54 -9.55
CA SER A 428 4.38 -33.95 -9.91
C SER A 428 3.37 -32.82 -9.70
N CYS A 429 2.59 -32.50 -10.73
CA CYS A 429 1.60 -31.42 -10.70
C CYS A 429 0.51 -31.62 -9.63
N SER A 430 0.14 -32.87 -9.30
CA SER A 430 -0.93 -33.18 -8.33
C SER A 430 -0.62 -32.74 -6.90
N ASN A 431 0.67 -32.61 -6.59
CA ASN A 431 1.16 -32.15 -5.29
C ASN A 431 1.17 -30.63 -5.16
N TYR A 432 0.63 -29.91 -6.14
CA TYR A 432 0.46 -28.46 -6.09
C TYR A 432 -0.99 -28.07 -5.84
N ARG A 433 -1.16 -26.90 -5.24
CA ARG A 433 -2.43 -26.20 -5.08
C ARG A 433 -2.40 -24.97 -5.97
N GLY A 434 -3.37 -24.85 -6.88
CA GLY A 434 -3.54 -23.62 -7.66
C GLY A 434 -4.18 -22.53 -6.80
N ILE A 435 -3.47 -21.42 -6.58
CA ILE A 435 -4.06 -20.22 -5.97
C ILE A 435 -4.41 -19.24 -7.08
N LYS A 436 -5.70 -18.91 -7.21
CA LYS A 436 -6.18 -17.93 -8.18
C LYS A 436 -6.03 -16.51 -7.63
N LEU A 437 -5.24 -15.71 -8.32
CA LEU A 437 -5.14 -14.27 -8.13
C LEU A 437 -6.14 -13.59 -9.06
N MET A 438 -7.03 -12.80 -8.48
CA MET A 438 -8.08 -12.06 -9.17
C MET A 438 -7.96 -10.59 -8.80
N SER A 439 -8.57 -9.71 -9.61
CA SER A 439 -8.62 -8.27 -9.32
C SER A 439 -9.08 -7.99 -7.89
N HIS A 440 -8.37 -7.11 -7.19
CA HIS A 440 -8.80 -6.66 -5.87
C HIS A 440 -10.11 -5.87 -5.94
N THR A 441 -10.36 -5.17 -7.04
CA THR A 441 -11.60 -4.43 -7.26
C THR A 441 -12.78 -5.38 -7.47
N MET A 442 -12.59 -6.47 -8.22
CA MET A 442 -13.58 -7.54 -8.34
C MET A 442 -13.88 -8.16 -6.97
N LYS A 443 -12.86 -8.45 -6.16
CA LYS A 443 -13.08 -8.96 -4.78
C LYS A 443 -13.86 -7.98 -3.92
N LEU A 444 -13.63 -6.67 -4.08
CA LEU A 444 -14.39 -5.66 -3.37
C LEU A 444 -15.87 -5.66 -3.78
N TRP A 445 -16.15 -5.78 -5.08
CA TRP A 445 -17.49 -5.98 -5.62
C TRP A 445 -18.17 -7.23 -5.05
N GLU A 446 -17.48 -8.37 -5.08
CA GLU A 446 -17.94 -9.64 -4.50
C GLU A 446 -18.33 -9.50 -3.03
N ARG A 447 -17.54 -8.77 -2.22
CA ARG A 447 -17.85 -8.53 -0.80
C ARG A 447 -19.12 -7.71 -0.60
N VAL A 448 -19.39 -6.74 -1.47
CA VAL A 448 -20.62 -5.94 -1.39
C VAL A 448 -21.83 -6.81 -1.74
N VAL A 449 -21.74 -7.62 -2.79
CA VAL A 449 -22.78 -8.57 -3.18
C VAL A 449 -23.01 -9.62 -2.07
N GLU A 450 -21.94 -10.22 -1.54
CA GLU A 450 -21.97 -11.18 -0.43
C GLU A 450 -22.74 -10.61 0.78
N ALA A 451 -22.41 -9.37 1.17
CA ALA A 451 -23.03 -8.72 2.32
C ALA A 451 -24.54 -8.47 2.14
N ARG A 452 -25.01 -8.32 0.90
CA ARG A 452 -26.43 -8.19 0.58
C ARG A 452 -27.13 -9.54 0.51
N LEU A 453 -26.53 -10.52 -0.17
CA LEU A 453 -27.09 -11.87 -0.27
C LEU A 453 -27.26 -12.52 1.11
N ARG A 454 -26.33 -12.29 2.04
CA ARG A 454 -26.44 -12.76 3.44
C ARG A 454 -27.63 -12.20 4.21
N LYS A 455 -28.27 -11.11 3.75
CA LYS A 455 -29.49 -10.57 4.37
C LYS A 455 -30.76 -11.21 3.81
N VAL A 456 -30.67 -11.83 2.63
CA VAL A 456 -31.79 -12.41 1.91
C VAL A 456 -31.84 -13.92 2.14
N VAL A 457 -30.68 -14.57 2.12
CA VAL A 457 -30.59 -16.04 2.21
C VAL A 457 -30.38 -16.48 3.65
N GLU A 458 -31.32 -17.28 4.14
CA GLU A 458 -31.24 -17.94 5.44
C GLU A 458 -30.61 -19.33 5.29
N ILE A 459 -29.42 -19.50 5.89
CA ILE A 459 -28.70 -20.77 5.90
C ILE A 459 -29.04 -21.53 7.17
N CYS A 460 -29.20 -22.85 7.04
CA CYS A 460 -29.56 -23.75 8.11
C CYS A 460 -28.57 -23.72 9.30
N GLU A 461 -29.09 -23.88 10.52
CA GLU A 461 -28.28 -23.72 11.73
C GLU A 461 -27.21 -24.80 11.90
N GLN A 462 -27.39 -25.99 11.31
CA GLN A 462 -26.38 -27.05 11.35
C GLN A 462 -25.17 -26.77 10.44
N GLN A 463 -25.22 -25.73 9.58
CA GLN A 463 -24.06 -25.32 8.78
C GLN A 463 -23.11 -24.44 9.61
N TYR A 464 -21.91 -24.94 9.86
CA TYR A 464 -20.85 -24.22 10.58
C TYR A 464 -19.82 -23.59 9.62
N GLY A 465 -19.70 -24.11 8.39
CA GLY A 465 -18.71 -23.64 7.41
C GLY A 465 -19.02 -22.23 6.91
N PHE A 466 -18.03 -21.33 6.98
CA PHE A 466 -18.08 -19.96 6.44
C PHE A 466 -19.23 -19.09 6.98
N MET A 467 -19.79 -19.45 8.14
CA MET A 467 -20.85 -18.71 8.81
C MET A 467 -20.30 -17.73 9.84
N PRO A 468 -20.85 -16.51 9.93
CA PRO A 468 -20.43 -15.57 10.96
C PRO A 468 -20.75 -16.13 12.34
N ARG A 469 -19.82 -15.94 13.30
CA ARG A 469 -19.98 -16.35 14.70
C ARG A 469 -20.10 -17.86 14.93
N LYS A 470 -19.72 -18.69 13.95
CA LYS A 470 -19.57 -20.14 14.12
C LYS A 470 -18.12 -20.55 13.88
N SER A 471 -17.63 -21.46 14.71
CA SER A 471 -16.27 -22.00 14.64
C SER A 471 -16.28 -23.51 14.50
N THR A 472 -15.14 -24.08 14.13
CA THR A 472 -14.94 -25.54 14.12
C THR A 472 -15.05 -26.14 15.51
N THR A 473 -14.70 -25.37 16.55
CA THR A 473 -14.83 -25.79 17.95
C THR A 473 -16.28 -26.00 18.33
N ASP A 474 -17.21 -25.17 17.85
CA ASP A 474 -18.64 -25.31 18.13
C ASP A 474 -19.20 -26.60 17.51
N ALA A 475 -18.78 -26.92 16.28
CA ALA A 475 -19.16 -28.16 15.61
C ALA A 475 -18.62 -29.41 16.34
N ILE A 476 -17.36 -29.36 16.80
CA ILE A 476 -16.75 -30.44 17.60
C ILE A 476 -17.48 -30.59 18.93
N PHE A 477 -17.83 -29.49 19.58
CA PHE A 477 -18.57 -29.49 20.84
C PHE A 477 -19.96 -30.13 20.66
N ALA A 478 -20.71 -29.74 19.62
CA ALA A 478 -22.00 -30.33 19.32
C ALA A 478 -21.91 -31.85 19.07
N LEU A 479 -20.89 -32.31 18.33
CA LEU A 479 -20.66 -33.73 18.11
C LEU A 479 -20.31 -34.47 19.42
N ARG A 480 -19.46 -33.89 20.27
CA ARG A 480 -19.11 -34.47 21.58
C ARG A 480 -20.32 -34.61 22.48
N PHE A 481 -21.16 -33.58 22.53
CA PHE A 481 -22.40 -33.62 23.31
C PHE A 481 -23.35 -34.72 22.81
N LEU A 482 -23.44 -34.93 21.49
CA LEU A 482 -24.21 -36.04 20.92
C LEU A 482 -23.63 -37.40 21.35
N MET A 483 -22.31 -37.55 21.31
CA MET A 483 -21.63 -38.77 21.75
C MET A 483 -21.89 -39.07 23.24
N GLU A 484 -21.85 -38.05 24.10
CA GLU A 484 -22.14 -38.18 25.53
C GLU A 484 -23.59 -38.62 25.76
N LYS A 485 -24.56 -37.98 25.11
CA LYS A 485 -25.99 -38.32 25.24
C LYS A 485 -26.31 -39.75 24.80
N TYR A 486 -25.71 -40.22 23.71
CA TYR A 486 -25.90 -41.61 23.25
C TYR A 486 -25.23 -42.61 24.19
N ARG A 487 -24.06 -42.27 24.74
CA ARG A 487 -23.37 -43.08 25.74
C ARG A 487 -24.18 -43.21 27.03
N ASP A 488 -24.76 -42.11 27.53
CA ASP A 488 -25.63 -42.10 28.71
C ASP A 488 -26.90 -42.94 28.48
N GLY A 489 -27.45 -42.89 27.27
CA GLY A 489 -28.58 -43.70 26.86
C GLY A 489 -28.26 -45.16 26.54
N GLN A 490 -27.01 -45.60 26.68
CA GLN A 490 -26.51 -46.93 26.26
C GLN A 490 -26.89 -47.29 24.82
N ARG A 491 -26.87 -46.31 23.91
CA ARG A 491 -27.14 -46.50 22.49
C ARG A 491 -25.86 -46.37 21.69
N GLU A 492 -25.72 -47.19 20.66
CA GLU A 492 -24.61 -47.09 19.72
C GLU A 492 -24.83 -45.87 18.79
N LEU A 493 -23.78 -45.07 18.63
CA LEU A 493 -23.74 -43.94 17.71
C LEU A 493 -22.73 -44.25 16.60
N HIS A 494 -23.22 -44.33 15.37
CA HIS A 494 -22.37 -44.47 14.19
C HIS A 494 -22.23 -43.11 13.50
N CYS A 495 -21.00 -42.65 13.29
CA CYS A 495 -20.70 -41.39 12.62
C CYS A 495 -20.17 -41.65 11.21
N LEU A 496 -20.86 -41.13 10.19
CA LEU A 496 -20.39 -41.15 8.81
C LEU A 496 -19.72 -39.82 8.47
N PHE A 497 -18.42 -39.89 8.13
CA PHE A 497 -17.66 -38.72 7.66
C PHE A 497 -17.56 -38.76 6.14
N VAL A 498 -18.16 -37.77 5.48
CA VAL A 498 -18.12 -37.62 4.02
C VAL A 498 -17.20 -36.45 3.67
N ASP A 499 -16.17 -36.72 2.87
CA ASP A 499 -15.30 -35.69 2.31
C ASP A 499 -15.55 -35.56 0.80
N LEU A 500 -15.65 -34.32 0.32
CA LEU A 500 -15.93 -34.02 -1.08
C LEU A 500 -14.63 -33.72 -1.81
N GLU A 501 -14.27 -34.58 -2.77
CA GLU A 501 -13.10 -34.35 -3.60
C GLU A 501 -13.25 -33.06 -4.43
N LYS A 502 -12.31 -32.12 -4.28
CA LYS A 502 -12.25 -30.87 -5.06
C LYS A 502 -13.58 -30.12 -5.11
N ALA A 503 -14.23 -30.01 -3.96
CA ALA A 503 -15.60 -29.50 -3.84
C ALA A 503 -15.85 -28.14 -4.52
N TYR A 504 -14.88 -27.23 -4.55
CA TYR A 504 -15.04 -25.93 -5.22
C TYR A 504 -14.97 -26.05 -6.74
N ASP A 505 -14.07 -26.89 -7.25
CA ASP A 505 -13.77 -26.98 -8.69
C ASP A 505 -14.87 -27.76 -9.43
N ARG A 506 -15.60 -28.64 -8.72
CA ARG A 506 -16.62 -29.54 -9.29
C ARG A 506 -18.08 -29.08 -9.11
N VAL A 507 -18.34 -27.86 -8.62
CA VAL A 507 -19.71 -27.34 -8.50
C VAL A 507 -20.25 -26.96 -9.88
N PRO A 508 -21.36 -27.57 -10.35
CA PRO A 508 -21.98 -27.16 -11.61
C PRO A 508 -22.64 -25.80 -11.47
N ARG A 509 -22.47 -24.96 -12.49
CA ARG A 509 -23.01 -23.58 -12.50
C ARG A 509 -24.53 -23.56 -12.54
N GLU A 510 -25.16 -24.43 -13.33
CA GLU A 510 -26.62 -24.55 -13.41
C GLU A 510 -27.24 -24.88 -12.05
N GLU A 511 -26.59 -25.76 -11.28
CA GLU A 511 -27.03 -26.12 -9.93
C GLU A 511 -26.91 -24.92 -8.97
N LEU A 512 -25.84 -24.13 -9.11
CA LEU A 512 -25.66 -22.91 -8.34
C LEU A 512 -26.78 -21.90 -8.62
N TRP A 513 -27.14 -21.67 -9.89
CA TRP A 513 -28.23 -20.75 -10.27
C TRP A 513 -29.56 -21.22 -9.70
N TYR A 514 -29.85 -22.52 -9.81
CA TYR A 514 -31.03 -23.15 -9.23
C TYR A 514 -31.09 -22.93 -7.71
N CYS A 515 -30.00 -23.22 -6.99
CA CYS A 515 -29.94 -23.07 -5.54
C CYS A 515 -30.12 -21.60 -5.10
N MET A 516 -29.57 -20.64 -5.85
CA MET A 516 -29.76 -19.21 -5.58
C MET A 516 -31.23 -18.80 -5.75
N ARG A 517 -31.89 -19.18 -6.85
CA ARG A 517 -33.31 -18.87 -7.07
C ARG A 517 -34.20 -19.49 -6.01
N LYS A 518 -33.96 -20.77 -5.68
CA LYS A 518 -34.71 -21.49 -4.64
C LYS A 518 -34.54 -20.87 -3.25
N SER A 519 -33.41 -20.23 -2.99
CA SER A 519 -33.13 -19.52 -1.74
C SER A 519 -33.74 -18.10 -1.70
N GLY A 520 -34.59 -17.73 -2.66
CA GLY A 520 -35.29 -16.44 -2.69
C GLY A 520 -34.41 -15.26 -3.15
N VAL A 521 -33.26 -15.53 -3.78
CA VAL A 521 -32.40 -14.48 -4.32
C VAL A 521 -33.07 -13.84 -5.54
N ALA A 522 -33.14 -12.49 -5.56
CA ALA A 522 -33.67 -11.75 -6.70
C ALA A 522 -32.91 -12.08 -7.99
N GLU A 523 -33.63 -12.22 -9.11
CA GLU A 523 -33.06 -12.65 -10.40
C GLU A 523 -31.91 -11.74 -10.86
N LYS A 524 -32.00 -10.45 -10.54
CA LYS A 524 -30.94 -9.48 -10.82
C LYS A 524 -29.60 -9.84 -10.18
N TYR A 525 -29.60 -10.36 -8.95
CA TYR A 525 -28.37 -10.86 -8.34
C TYR A 525 -27.89 -12.16 -8.99
N VAL A 526 -28.82 -13.04 -9.38
CA VAL A 526 -28.47 -14.27 -10.11
C VAL A 526 -27.77 -13.91 -11.42
N ARG A 527 -28.30 -12.99 -12.22
CA ARG A 527 -27.70 -12.54 -13.48
C ARG A 527 -26.32 -11.89 -13.30
N VAL A 528 -26.16 -11.05 -12.27
CA VAL A 528 -24.84 -10.46 -12.00
C VAL A 528 -23.83 -11.50 -11.54
N VAL A 529 -24.24 -12.49 -10.73
CA VAL A 529 -23.34 -13.59 -10.35
C VAL A 529 -23.05 -14.46 -11.57
N GLN A 530 -24.03 -14.79 -12.42
CA GLN A 530 -23.82 -15.49 -13.70
C GLN A 530 -22.75 -14.78 -14.55
N ASP A 531 -22.87 -13.46 -14.69
CA ASP A 531 -21.89 -12.65 -15.40
C ASP A 531 -20.48 -12.73 -14.77
N MET A 532 -20.32 -12.99 -13.47
CA MET A 532 -19.00 -13.23 -12.87
C MET A 532 -18.32 -14.50 -13.36
N TYR A 533 -19.10 -15.56 -13.60
CA TYR A 533 -18.57 -16.86 -13.98
C TYR A 533 -18.47 -17.03 -15.49
N GLU A 534 -19.30 -16.33 -16.27
CA GLU A 534 -19.24 -16.32 -17.72
C GLU A 534 -17.90 -15.82 -18.27
N ARG A 535 -17.42 -16.46 -19.33
CA ARG A 535 -16.24 -16.02 -20.12
C ARG A 535 -14.97 -15.80 -19.30
N SER A 536 -14.87 -16.39 -18.11
CA SER A 536 -13.69 -16.34 -17.25
C SER A 536 -12.48 -16.99 -17.92
N ARG A 537 -11.35 -16.27 -17.95
CA ARG A 537 -10.07 -16.76 -18.50
C ARG A 537 -9.00 -16.80 -17.42
N THR A 538 -8.19 -17.85 -17.45
CA THR A 538 -7.10 -18.05 -16.48
C THR A 538 -5.80 -18.30 -17.22
N VAL A 539 -4.70 -17.74 -16.71
CA VAL A 539 -3.33 -18.08 -17.10
C VAL A 539 -2.61 -18.70 -15.89
N VAL A 540 -1.72 -19.66 -16.10
CA VAL A 540 -0.89 -20.20 -15.01
C VAL A 540 0.45 -19.46 -15.00
N ARG A 541 0.83 -18.90 -13.85
CA ARG A 541 2.14 -18.29 -13.62
C ARG A 541 3.02 -19.30 -12.90
N CYS A 542 3.96 -19.89 -13.63
CA CYS A 542 4.94 -20.85 -13.13
C CYS A 542 6.35 -20.23 -13.09
N ALA A 543 7.34 -20.98 -12.58
CA ALA A 543 8.71 -20.49 -12.42
C ALA A 543 9.40 -20.12 -13.75
N VAL A 544 8.97 -20.74 -14.86
CA VAL A 544 9.51 -20.51 -16.21
C VAL A 544 8.74 -19.45 -16.99
N GLY A 545 7.63 -18.91 -16.47
CA GLY A 545 6.84 -17.89 -17.14
C GLY A 545 5.34 -18.05 -16.99
N GLN A 546 4.57 -17.34 -17.81
CA GLN A 546 3.12 -17.46 -17.89
C GLN A 546 2.72 -18.38 -19.05
N THR A 547 1.73 -19.23 -18.83
CA THR A 547 1.14 -20.05 -19.89
C THR A 547 0.20 -19.24 -20.78
N GLU A 548 -0.19 -19.82 -21.90
CA GLU A 548 -1.37 -19.37 -22.63
C GLU A 548 -2.63 -19.39 -21.76
N GLU A 549 -3.60 -18.55 -22.14
CA GLU A 549 -4.91 -18.49 -21.49
C GLU A 549 -5.78 -19.69 -21.84
N PHE A 550 -6.56 -20.15 -20.86
CA PHE A 550 -7.60 -21.16 -21.05
C PHE A 550 -8.91 -20.72 -20.38
N LYS A 551 -10.03 -21.29 -20.85
CA LYS A 551 -11.37 -20.98 -20.33
C LYS A 551 -11.67 -21.78 -19.08
N VAL A 552 -12.40 -21.16 -18.16
CA VAL A 552 -12.92 -21.83 -16.96
C VAL A 552 -14.43 -21.92 -17.08
N GLU A 553 -14.95 -23.14 -17.18
CA GLU A 553 -16.36 -23.43 -17.48
C GLU A 553 -17.09 -24.09 -16.30
N VAL A 554 -16.36 -24.76 -15.41
CA VAL A 554 -16.92 -25.44 -14.23
C VAL A 554 -16.39 -24.81 -12.94
N GLY A 555 -17.13 -24.99 -11.85
CA GLY A 555 -16.66 -24.68 -10.51
C GLY A 555 -16.77 -23.22 -10.09
N LEU A 556 -16.52 -23.02 -8.80
CA LEU A 556 -16.46 -21.74 -8.13
C LEU A 556 -15.03 -21.17 -8.20
N HIS A 557 -14.90 -19.85 -8.25
CA HIS A 557 -13.59 -19.21 -8.23
C HIS A 557 -12.91 -19.40 -6.88
N GLN A 558 -11.87 -20.24 -6.82
CA GLN A 558 -11.04 -20.36 -5.61
C GLN A 558 -10.34 -19.02 -5.33
N GLY A 559 -10.49 -18.48 -4.12
CA GLY A 559 -9.90 -17.16 -3.77
C GLY A 559 -10.81 -15.95 -4.00
N SER A 560 -12.04 -16.18 -4.48
CA SER A 560 -13.15 -15.23 -4.44
C SER A 560 -13.64 -14.99 -3.02
N ALA A 561 -14.10 -13.78 -2.75
CA ALA A 561 -14.76 -13.46 -1.49
C ALA A 561 -16.20 -14.00 -1.43
N LEU A 562 -16.83 -14.21 -2.58
CA LEU A 562 -18.23 -14.66 -2.70
C LEU A 562 -18.36 -16.19 -2.77
N SER A 563 -17.40 -16.88 -3.40
CA SER A 563 -17.44 -18.34 -3.59
C SER A 563 -17.73 -19.16 -2.31
N PRO A 564 -17.14 -18.87 -1.13
CA PRO A 564 -17.44 -19.65 0.07
C PRO A 564 -18.90 -19.56 0.50
N PHE A 565 -19.55 -18.40 0.29
CA PHE A 565 -20.95 -18.23 0.61
C PHE A 565 -21.85 -18.92 -0.41
N LEU A 566 -21.52 -18.84 -1.70
CA LEU A 566 -22.23 -19.58 -2.75
C LEU A 566 -22.16 -21.09 -2.54
N PHE A 567 -20.99 -21.61 -2.15
CA PHE A 567 -20.84 -23.01 -1.78
C PHE A 567 -21.73 -23.39 -0.60
N ALA A 568 -21.81 -22.53 0.43
CA ALA A 568 -22.68 -22.76 1.56
C ALA A 568 -24.16 -22.81 1.17
N ILE A 569 -24.62 -21.99 0.21
CA ILE A 569 -26.00 -22.03 -0.33
C ILE A 569 -26.28 -23.37 -1.00
N VAL A 570 -25.36 -23.87 -1.83
CA VAL A 570 -25.52 -25.18 -2.50
C VAL A 570 -25.58 -26.30 -1.47
N MET A 571 -24.66 -26.30 -0.49
CA MET A 571 -24.66 -27.30 0.57
C MET A 571 -25.90 -27.23 1.45
N ASP A 572 -26.43 -26.03 1.69
CA ASP A 572 -27.67 -25.85 2.46
C ASP A 572 -28.86 -26.54 1.81
N GLN A 573 -28.99 -26.47 0.48
CA GLN A 573 -30.04 -27.16 -0.25
C GLN A 573 -29.90 -28.69 -0.17
N CYS A 574 -28.67 -29.21 -0.20
CA CYS A 574 -28.41 -30.64 0.03
C CYS A 574 -28.81 -31.06 1.44
N VAL A 575 -28.46 -30.26 2.46
CA VAL A 575 -28.78 -30.57 3.87
C VAL A 575 -30.28 -30.50 4.13
N ARG A 576 -30.98 -29.47 3.62
CA ARG A 576 -32.44 -29.35 3.76
C ARG A 576 -33.18 -30.48 3.05
N GLY A 577 -32.68 -30.95 1.90
CA GLY A 577 -33.20 -32.13 1.22
C GLY A 577 -33.02 -33.43 2.01
N GLY A 578 -31.99 -33.53 2.84
CA GLY A 578 -31.73 -34.68 3.72
C GLY A 578 -32.36 -34.59 5.11
N GLN A 579 -33.09 -33.51 5.43
CA GLN A 579 -33.81 -33.39 6.72
C GLN A 579 -35.05 -34.29 6.80
N THR A 580 -35.56 -34.75 5.66
CA THR A 580 -36.36 -35.99 5.61
C THR A 580 -35.35 -37.12 5.73
N GLY A 581 -35.30 -37.80 6.88
CA GLY A 581 -34.34 -38.87 7.14
C GLY A 581 -34.17 -39.80 5.92
N VAL A 582 -32.94 -40.30 5.73
CA VAL A 582 -32.66 -41.28 4.68
C VAL A 582 -33.42 -42.56 5.03
N SER A 583 -34.53 -42.83 4.36
CA SER A 583 -35.12 -44.18 4.34
C SER A 583 -34.12 -45.06 3.58
N LEU A 584 -33.41 -45.92 4.31
CA LEU A 584 -32.79 -47.06 3.70
C LEU A 584 -33.95 -47.98 3.31
N ASP A 585 -34.43 -47.87 2.07
CA ASP A 585 -35.28 -48.93 1.52
C ASP A 585 -34.49 -50.23 1.63
N ASN A 586 -35.11 -51.24 2.26
CA ASN A 586 -34.53 -52.51 2.68
C ASN A 586 -34.01 -53.41 1.54
N ASP A 587 -33.89 -52.91 0.30
CA ASP A 587 -33.59 -53.73 -0.88
C ASP A 587 -32.08 -53.82 -1.21
N VAL A 588 -31.19 -53.23 -0.40
CA VAL A 588 -29.72 -53.29 -0.63
C VAL A 588 -28.97 -54.15 0.39
N CYS A 589 -29.67 -55.01 1.13
CA CYS A 589 -29.04 -56.11 1.88
C CYS A 589 -29.51 -57.46 1.36
N ARG A 590 -28.98 -57.86 0.20
CA ARG A 590 -28.73 -59.26 -0.16
C ARG A 590 -27.34 -59.40 -0.76
#